data_AF-A0A7W1JQZ7-F1
#
_entry.id   AF-A0A7W1JQZ7-F1
#
_cell.length_a   1.000
_cell.length_b   1.000
_cell.length_c   1.000
_cell.angle_alpha   90.00
_cell.angle_beta   90.00
_cell.angle_gamma   90.00
#
_symmetry.space_group_name_H-M   'P 1'
#
loop_
_entity.id
_entity.type
_entity.pdbx_description
1 polymer ?
#
loop_
_entity_poly.entity_id
_entity_poly.type
_entity_poly.pdbx_seq_one_letter_code
_entity_poly.pdbx_strand_id
1 'polypeptide(L)'
;MTLNEWAAQKKTEIYEALKSGQLPDGCECDKAALKQALTKGAPQMGATKYDPDAVRLEYIFPDAKSSATVLTVGVDPPERIVYLPVPEWVIEDVWQGDVAGSFHFESHAKELLAKLHEELAPGRNDRWFGPQPAKRRE
;
A
#
# COMPACT_ATOMS: atom_id res chain seq x y z
N MET A 1 -8.31 9.65 -4.80
CA MET A 1 -7.74 8.30 -4.88
C MET A 1 -6.78 8.14 -3.72
N THR A 2 -6.85 7.02 -3.00
CA THR A 2 -5.97 6.71 -1.88
C THR A 2 -4.63 6.15 -2.36
N LEU A 3 -3.63 6.12 -1.48
CA LEU A 3 -2.33 5.49 -1.79
C LEU A 3 -2.48 4.02 -2.22
N ASN A 4 -3.33 3.26 -1.52
CA ASN A 4 -3.54 1.84 -1.82
C ASN A 4 -4.18 1.63 -3.20
N GLU A 5 -5.18 2.44 -3.54
CA GLU A 5 -5.82 2.40 -4.87
C GLU A 5 -4.81 2.75 -5.97
N TRP A 6 -4.04 3.83 -5.77
CA TRP A 6 -3.00 4.24 -6.72
C TRP A 6 -1.92 3.17 -6.88
N ALA A 7 -1.42 2.60 -5.78
CA ALA A 7 -0.38 1.59 -5.81
C ALA A 7 -0.86 0.29 -6.45
N ALA A 8 -2.10 -0.13 -6.19
CA ALA A 8 -2.71 -1.31 -6.82
C ALA A 8 -2.90 -1.12 -8.33
N GLN A 9 -3.32 0.08 -8.74
CA GLN A 9 -3.40 0.44 -10.16
C GLN A 9 -2.01 0.37 -10.81
N LYS A 10 -1.00 1.03 -10.24
CA LYS A 10 0.37 1.02 -10.77
C LYS A 10 0.96 -0.39 -10.84
N LYS A 11 0.69 -1.21 -9.82
CA LYS A 11 1.12 -2.60 -9.78
C LYS A 11 0.54 -3.43 -10.93
N THR A 12 -0.74 -3.22 -11.24
CA THR A 12 -1.39 -3.87 -12.37
C THR A 12 -0.84 -3.37 -13.71
N GLU A 13 -0.65 -2.06 -13.87
CA GLU A 13 -0.09 -1.46 -15.10
C GLU A 13 1.29 -2.02 -15.43
N ILE A 14 2.20 -2.04 -14.45
CA ILE A 14 3.55 -2.57 -14.62
C ILE A 14 3.53 -4.09 -14.83
N TYR A 15 2.66 -4.82 -14.14
CA TYR A 15 2.52 -6.26 -14.33
C TYR A 15 2.19 -6.64 -15.78
N GLU A 16 1.21 -5.95 -16.38
CA GLU A 16 0.81 -6.19 -17.77
C GLU A 16 1.91 -5.77 -18.76
N ALA A 17 2.62 -4.67 -18.50
CA ALA A 17 3.79 -4.29 -19.30
C ALA A 17 4.90 -5.34 -19.22
N LEU A 18 5.21 -5.87 -18.04
CA LEU A 18 6.24 -6.89 -17.85
C LEU A 18 5.88 -8.22 -18.54
N LYS A 19 4.61 -8.60 -18.58
CA LYS A 19 4.15 -9.75 -19.38
C LYS A 19 4.47 -9.58 -20.87
N SER A 20 4.41 -8.36 -21.38
CA SER A 20 4.78 -8.03 -22.77
C SER A 20 6.29 -7.81 -22.97
N GLY A 21 7.10 -7.99 -21.92
CA GLY A 21 8.56 -7.83 -21.98
C GLY A 21 9.03 -6.38 -21.92
N GLN A 22 8.18 -5.46 -21.44
CA GLN A 22 8.47 -4.03 -21.38
C GLN A 22 8.37 -3.50 -19.95
N LEU A 23 9.07 -2.40 -19.68
CA LEU A 23 8.90 -1.61 -18.47
C LEU A 23 8.22 -0.29 -18.84
N PRO A 24 7.18 0.16 -18.13
CA PRO A 24 6.55 1.46 -18.40
C PRO A 24 7.52 2.64 -18.20
N ASP A 25 7.26 3.74 -18.91
CA ASP A 25 8.00 4.99 -18.73
C ASP A 25 7.83 5.54 -17.30
N GLY A 26 8.87 6.18 -16.78
CA GLY A 26 8.88 6.73 -15.41
C GLY A 26 9.00 5.69 -14.31
N CYS A 27 9.22 4.42 -14.65
CA CYS A 27 9.56 3.37 -13.70
C CYS A 27 11.07 3.15 -13.66
N GLU A 28 11.62 2.91 -12.47
CA GLU A 28 13.03 2.63 -12.28
C GLU A 28 13.26 1.19 -11.82
N CYS A 29 14.22 0.49 -12.40
CA CYS A 29 14.68 -0.79 -11.92
C CYS A 29 16.12 -1.08 -12.35
N ASP A 30 16.74 -2.08 -11.72
CA ASP A 30 18.03 -2.59 -12.18
C ASP A 30 17.87 -3.24 -13.56
N LYS A 31 18.53 -2.66 -14.57
CA LYS A 31 18.50 -3.13 -15.96
C LYS A 31 19.08 -4.53 -16.12
N ALA A 32 20.07 -4.92 -15.31
CA ALA A 32 20.63 -6.26 -15.33
C ALA A 32 19.62 -7.27 -14.79
N ALA A 33 18.97 -6.95 -13.67
CA ALA A 33 17.90 -7.76 -13.09
C ALA A 33 16.70 -7.87 -14.04
N LEU A 34 16.29 -6.79 -14.71
CA LEU A 34 15.21 -6.81 -15.70
C LEU A 34 15.55 -7.76 -16.87
N LYS A 35 16.74 -7.64 -17.46
CA LYS A 35 17.16 -8.53 -18.55
C LYS A 35 17.15 -9.99 -18.12
N GLN A 36 17.63 -10.28 -16.92
CA GLN A 36 17.61 -11.65 -16.39
C GLN A 36 16.17 -12.13 -16.14
N ALA A 37 15.32 -11.31 -15.53
CA ALA A 37 13.92 -11.62 -15.24
C ALA A 37 13.13 -11.96 -16.52
N LEU A 38 13.32 -11.18 -17.58
CA LEU A 38 12.61 -11.39 -18.86
C LEU A 38 13.00 -12.69 -19.60
N THR A 39 14.08 -13.36 -19.20
CA THR A 39 14.44 -14.69 -19.72
C THR A 39 13.77 -15.85 -18.99
N LYS A 40 13.02 -15.57 -17.91
CA LYS A 40 12.40 -16.57 -17.03
C LYS A 40 10.92 -16.77 -17.35
N GLY A 41 10.18 -17.41 -16.43
CA GLY A 41 8.74 -17.60 -16.53
C GLY A 41 7.94 -16.30 -16.42
N ALA A 42 6.63 -16.39 -16.59
CA ALA A 42 5.73 -15.24 -16.48
C ALA A 42 5.84 -14.59 -15.08
N PRO A 43 5.80 -13.24 -15.00
CA PRO A 43 5.86 -12.56 -13.72
C PRO A 43 4.69 -12.95 -12.82
N GLN A 44 4.92 -12.83 -11.52
CA GLN A 44 3.94 -12.90 -10.45
C GLN A 44 4.05 -11.61 -9.61
N MET A 45 2.94 -11.16 -9.04
CA MET A 45 2.93 -9.98 -8.17
C MET A 45 3.53 -10.32 -6.80
N GLY A 46 4.55 -9.57 -6.37
CA GLY A 46 5.23 -9.71 -5.09
C GLY A 46 4.76 -8.70 -4.04
N ALA A 47 5.63 -8.29 -3.13
CA ALA A 47 5.32 -7.30 -2.10
C ALA A 47 5.21 -5.87 -2.65
N THR A 48 4.61 -4.99 -1.85
CA THR A 48 4.62 -3.54 -2.05
C THR A 48 5.25 -2.91 -0.83
N LYS A 49 6.25 -2.05 -1.05
CA LYS A 49 6.92 -1.28 0.01
C LYS A 49 6.76 0.20 -0.26
N TYR A 50 6.52 0.95 0.81
CA TYR A 50 6.34 2.40 0.77
C TYR A 50 7.52 3.08 1.45
N ASP A 51 8.05 4.09 0.78
CA ASP A 51 8.98 5.08 1.31
C ASP A 51 8.32 6.47 1.17
N PRO A 52 8.78 7.52 1.88
CA PRO A 52 8.13 8.83 1.82
C PRO A 52 7.98 9.40 0.40
N ASP A 53 8.93 9.10 -0.48
CA ASP A 53 9.01 9.65 -1.83
C ASP A 53 9.08 8.56 -2.91
N ALA A 54 8.79 7.30 -2.57
CA ALA A 54 8.85 6.19 -3.52
C ALA A 54 7.88 5.05 -3.17
N VAL A 55 7.35 4.39 -4.19
CA VAL A 55 6.68 3.10 -4.05
C VAL A 55 7.48 2.03 -4.77
N ARG A 56 7.87 0.99 -4.04
CA ARG A 56 8.65 -0.14 -4.55
C ARG A 56 7.72 -1.33 -4.71
N LEU A 57 7.59 -1.81 -5.94
CA LEU A 57 6.70 -2.89 -6.33
C LEU A 57 7.55 -4.09 -6.77
N GLU A 58 7.34 -5.23 -6.15
CA GLU A 58 8.08 -6.45 -6.49
C GLU A 58 7.31 -7.30 -7.50
N TYR A 59 8.08 -7.90 -8.41
CA TYR A 59 7.61 -8.90 -9.36
C TYR A 59 8.53 -10.10 -9.31
N ILE A 60 7.94 -11.28 -9.14
CA ILE A 60 8.65 -12.53 -8.98
C ILE A 60 8.59 -13.29 -10.29
N PHE A 61 9.75 -13.60 -10.85
CA PHE A 61 9.90 -14.37 -12.07
C PHE A 61 10.37 -15.78 -11.72
N PRO A 62 9.47 -16.78 -11.71
CA PRO A 62 9.82 -18.14 -11.38
C PRO A 62 10.69 -18.77 -12.47
N ASP A 63 11.58 -19.67 -12.08
CA ASP A 63 12.40 -20.45 -12.99
C ASP A 63 12.38 -21.91 -12.52
N ALA A 64 12.10 -22.84 -13.44
CA ALA A 64 12.08 -24.27 -13.13
C ALA A 64 13.50 -24.87 -13.03
N LYS A 65 14.52 -24.19 -13.56
CA LYS A 65 15.91 -24.66 -13.66
C LYS A 65 16.86 -23.90 -12.73
N SER A 66 16.44 -22.76 -12.18
CA SER A 66 17.26 -21.93 -11.29
C SER A 66 16.42 -21.26 -10.20
N SER A 67 17.02 -20.41 -9.36
CA SER A 67 16.27 -19.63 -8.37
C SER A 67 15.34 -18.62 -9.04
N ALA A 68 14.23 -18.26 -8.38
CA ALA A 68 13.39 -17.16 -8.84
C ALA A 68 14.18 -15.84 -8.86
N THR A 69 13.92 -14.99 -9.86
CA THR A 69 14.41 -13.59 -9.84
C THR A 69 13.31 -12.71 -9.29
N VAL A 70 13.65 -11.88 -8.29
CA VAL A 70 12.78 -10.81 -7.81
C VAL A 70 13.24 -9.52 -8.48
N LEU A 71 12.34 -8.88 -9.23
CA LEU A 71 12.53 -7.57 -9.81
C LEU A 71 11.79 -6.55 -8.97
N THR A 72 12.50 -5.59 -8.39
CA THR A 72 11.91 -4.44 -7.71
C THR A 72 11.83 -3.27 -8.68
N VAL A 73 10.63 -2.72 -8.84
CA VAL A 73 10.35 -1.55 -9.68
C VAL A 73 9.97 -0.39 -8.77
N GLY A 74 10.73 0.71 -8.85
CA GLY A 74 10.44 1.98 -8.19
C GLY A 74 9.54 2.85 -9.05
N VAL A 75 8.59 3.53 -8.38
CA VAL A 75 7.69 4.50 -8.99
C VAL A 75 7.59 5.72 -8.08
N ASP A 76 7.70 6.90 -8.69
CA ASP A 76 7.50 8.17 -7.99
C ASP A 76 6.00 8.38 -7.71
N PRO A 77 5.62 8.60 -6.45
CA PRO A 77 4.25 8.91 -6.12
C PRO A 77 3.89 10.35 -6.56
N PRO A 78 2.61 10.64 -6.83
CA PRO A 78 2.16 11.98 -7.21
C PRO A 78 2.27 13.02 -6.08
N GLU A 79 2.39 12.56 -4.84
CA GLU A 79 2.62 13.37 -3.66
C GLU A 79 3.30 12.52 -2.57
N ARG A 80 3.74 13.18 -1.50
CA ARG A 80 4.43 12.55 -0.38
C ARG A 80 3.56 11.48 0.29
N ILE A 81 4.21 10.39 0.68
CA ILE A 81 3.64 9.32 1.48
C ILE A 81 3.96 9.55 2.96
N VAL A 82 2.95 9.40 3.81
CA VAL A 82 3.06 9.50 5.27
C VAL A 82 2.57 8.21 5.92
N TYR A 83 3.14 7.88 7.07
CA TYR A 83 2.66 6.81 7.92
C TYR A 83 1.83 7.41 9.05
N LEU A 84 0.57 7.00 9.16
CA LEU A 84 -0.29 7.33 10.29
C LEU A 84 -0.14 6.25 11.35
N PRO A 85 0.56 6.53 12.47
CA PRO A 85 0.67 5.57 13.55
C PRO A 85 -0.70 5.35 14.21
N VAL A 86 -0.84 4.20 14.87
CA VAL A 86 -2.00 3.94 15.74
C VAL A 86 -1.98 4.95 16.88
N PRO A 87 -3.04 5.76 17.08
CA PRO A 87 -3.08 6.68 18.20
C PRO A 87 -3.08 5.95 19.54
N GLU A 88 -2.48 6.55 20.57
CA GLU A 88 -2.34 5.92 21.90
C GLU A 88 -3.68 5.50 22.51
N TRP A 89 -4.74 6.27 22.28
CA TRP A 89 -6.10 5.98 22.77
C TRP A 89 -6.77 4.78 22.09
N VAL A 90 -6.19 4.21 21.02
CA VAL A 90 -6.68 2.99 20.37
C VAL A 90 -6.02 1.74 20.97
N ILE A 91 -4.88 1.89 21.65
CA ILE A 91 -4.05 0.77 22.14
C ILE A 91 -4.73 0.03 23.30
N GLU A 92 -5.61 0.70 24.07
CA GLU A 92 -6.23 0.12 25.27
C GLU A 92 -7.36 -0.89 24.98
N ASP A 93 -7.95 -0.88 23.79
CA ASP A 93 -9.20 -1.63 23.49
C ASP A 93 -9.01 -2.90 22.60
N VAL A 94 -7.78 -3.27 22.25
CA VAL A 94 -7.52 -4.37 21.32
C VAL A 94 -7.14 -5.64 22.06
N TRP A 95 -8.12 -6.52 22.27
CA TRP A 95 -7.87 -7.89 22.69
C TRP A 95 -7.75 -8.76 21.44
N GLN A 96 -6.54 -9.29 21.19
CA GLN A 96 -6.15 -10.17 20.07
C GLN A 96 -5.97 -9.49 18.69
N GLY A 97 -4.75 -9.04 18.43
CA GLY A 97 -4.28 -8.68 17.08
C GLY A 97 -3.09 -7.72 17.10
N ASP A 98 -2.21 -7.81 16.10
CA ASP A 98 -1.21 -6.78 15.84
C ASP A 98 -1.93 -5.58 15.19
N VAL A 99 -2.02 -4.45 15.89
CA VAL A 99 -2.49 -3.20 15.30
C VAL A 99 -1.30 -2.43 14.78
N ALA A 100 -1.19 -2.37 13.45
CA ALA A 100 -0.22 -1.53 12.76
C ALA A 100 -0.87 -0.24 12.30
N GLY A 101 -0.06 0.82 12.19
CA GLY A 101 -0.47 2.02 11.48
C GLY A 101 -0.55 1.78 9.98
N SER A 102 -0.87 2.83 9.23
CA SER A 102 -1.13 2.73 7.80
C SER A 102 -0.42 3.81 6.99
N PHE A 103 -0.06 3.47 5.76
CA PHE A 103 0.51 4.42 4.81
C PHE A 103 -0.59 5.13 4.02
N HIS A 104 -0.45 6.44 3.86
CA HIS A 104 -1.39 7.29 3.13
C HIS A 104 -0.64 8.32 2.29
N PHE A 105 -1.27 8.82 1.23
CA PHE A 105 -0.88 10.10 0.66
C PHE A 105 -1.14 11.22 1.68
N GLU A 106 -0.29 12.24 1.68
CA GLU A 106 -0.37 13.34 2.64
C GLU A 106 -1.73 14.06 2.60
N SER A 107 -2.27 14.32 1.41
CA SER A 107 -3.60 14.90 1.22
C SER A 107 -4.69 14.07 1.91
N HIS A 108 -4.72 12.77 1.65
CA HIS A 108 -5.69 11.86 2.24
C HIS A 108 -5.52 11.75 3.76
N ALA A 109 -4.28 11.75 4.26
CA ALA A 109 -4.02 11.77 5.70
C ALA A 109 -4.60 13.02 6.38
N LYS A 110 -4.43 14.21 5.76
CA LYS A 110 -5.00 15.46 6.25
C LYS A 110 -6.53 15.42 6.26
N GLU A 111 -7.15 14.86 5.23
CA GLU A 111 -8.61 14.68 5.19
C GLU A 111 -9.12 13.78 6.32
N LEU A 112 -8.43 12.68 6.60
CA LEU A 112 -8.79 11.77 7.71
C LEU A 112 -8.71 12.48 9.06
N LEU A 113 -7.64 13.24 9.30
CA LEU A 113 -7.46 14.01 10.52
C LEU A 113 -8.51 15.13 10.65
N ALA A 114 -8.86 15.81 9.56
CA ALA A 114 -9.89 16.84 9.56
C ALA A 114 -11.26 16.26 9.93
N LYS A 115 -11.64 15.11 9.36
CA LYS A 115 -12.88 14.40 9.71
C LYS A 115 -12.91 13.98 11.18
N LEU A 116 -11.81 13.44 11.69
CA LEU A 116 -11.71 13.09 13.11
C LEU A 116 -11.86 14.34 14.00
N HIS A 117 -11.22 15.45 13.62
CA HIS A 117 -11.33 16.70 14.35
C HIS A 117 -12.78 17.24 14.37
N GLU A 118 -13.49 17.17 13.25
CA GLU A 118 -14.90 17.56 13.17
C GLU A 118 -15.80 16.73 14.09
N GLU A 119 -15.52 15.43 14.25
CA GLU A 119 -16.26 14.54 15.14
C GLU A 119 -16.11 14.89 16.63
N LEU A 120 -15.08 15.67 16.99
CA LEU A 120 -14.87 16.13 18.37
C LEU A 120 -15.66 17.41 18.69
N ALA A 121 -16.30 18.04 17.69
CA ALA A 121 -17.12 19.21 17.92
C ALA A 121 -18.38 18.88 18.74
N PRO A 122 -18.89 19.83 19.56
CA PRO A 122 -20.11 19.63 20.34
C PRO A 122 -21.28 19.14 19.48
N GLY A 123 -21.97 18.09 19.92
CA GLY A 123 -23.13 17.53 19.23
C GLY A 123 -22.81 16.61 18.03
N ARG A 124 -21.57 16.58 17.52
CA ARG A 124 -21.17 15.67 16.43
C ARG A 124 -20.89 14.26 16.94
N ASN A 125 -20.35 14.16 18.14
CA ASN A 125 -19.98 12.89 18.76
C ASN A 125 -21.17 12.15 19.39
N ASP A 126 -22.29 12.84 19.67
CA ASP A 126 -23.45 12.31 20.43
C ASP A 126 -23.98 10.98 19.89
N ARG A 127 -23.88 10.76 18.57
CA ARG A 127 -24.29 9.51 17.91
C ARG A 127 -23.60 8.26 18.45
N TRP A 128 -22.39 8.39 19.00
CA TRP A 128 -21.60 7.27 19.53
C TRP A 128 -21.99 6.88 20.96
N PHE A 129 -22.74 7.72 21.67
CA PHE A 129 -23.17 7.50 23.06
C PHE A 129 -24.54 6.79 23.20
N GLY A 130 -25.23 6.52 22.08
CA GLY A 130 -26.50 5.79 22.06
C GLY A 130 -26.35 4.28 22.27
N PRO A 131 -27.47 3.51 22.36
CA PRO A 131 -27.43 2.06 22.46
C PRO A 131 -26.61 1.44 21.31
N GLN A 132 -25.45 0.88 21.63
CA GLN A 132 -24.61 0.19 20.66
C GLN A 132 -25.21 -1.19 20.38
N PRO A 133 -25.37 -1.60 19.10
CA PRO A 133 -25.79 -2.96 18.79
C PRO A 133 -24.81 -3.95 19.40
N ALA A 134 -25.34 -5.05 19.94
CA ALA A 134 -24.49 -6.08 20.56
C ALA A 134 -23.42 -6.55 19.55
N LYS A 135 -22.14 -6.50 19.95
CA LYS A 135 -21.03 -7.04 19.16
C LYS A 135 -21.32 -8.52 18.90
N ARG A 136 -21.68 -8.90 17.66
CA ARG A 136 -21.74 -10.31 17.26
C ARG A 136 -20.33 -10.87 17.40
N ARG A 137 -20.20 -11.91 18.23
CA ARG A 137 -19.01 -12.76 18.25
C ARG A 137 -19.15 -13.71 17.05
N GLU A 138 -18.30 -13.56 16.05
CA GLU A 138 -18.04 -14.58 15.03
C GLU A 138 -16.86 -15.45 15.49
#